data_AF-A0A493T688-F1
#
_entry.id   AF-A0A493T688-F1
#
_cell.length_a   1.000
_cell.length_b   1.000
_cell.length_c   1.000
_cell.angle_alpha   90.00
_cell.angle_beta   90.00
_cell.angle_gamma   90.00
#
_symmetry.space_group_name_H-M   'P 1'
#
loop_
_entity.id
_entity.type
_entity.pdbx_description
1 polymer ?
#
loop_
_entity_poly.entity_id
_entity_poly.type
_entity_poly.pdbx_seq_one_letter_code
_entity_poly.pdbx_strand_id
1 'polypeptide(L)'
;MLNQTIDEAMQKASFSHKFINEMVCPTMRDNFGQGVNINGFVGAVSLAGAGSGLWSVKGGNKLVCTGLIYASKAEFISGTVLSIEPKTRPRSTGDPVKLYQVTYNTTAGVTGDTYDIVIIAAPLNRRMANITFKNFDPPVPEFSSPYHQTVVTLVHGRINASFFGYQDPSTFRFGAIFTTENPELFINGLGMVSPVEKKGEEGKLPLQSAVWKVFSKEVLTKEQLNLLFSSYDSVKVKKWLAYPHYSPPEPLPPIILHEQLYYLNGIEWAASAMEMSAIAAKNAALLAYHRWYGNADKIDQEDLHEKLKTEL
;
A
#
# COMPACT_ATOMS: atom_id res chain seq x y z
N MET A 1 -6.66 16.51 8.97
CA MET A 1 -6.92 15.07 9.20
C MET A 1 -5.68 14.26 9.58
N LEU A 2 -4.45 14.78 9.43
CA LEU A 2 -3.23 14.01 9.73
C LEU A 2 -2.87 13.92 11.23
N ASN A 3 -3.32 14.89 12.05
CA ASN A 3 -2.98 14.98 13.47
C ASN A 3 -4.13 14.58 14.41
N GLN A 4 -5.13 13.86 13.89
CA GLN A 4 -6.27 13.37 14.66
C GLN A 4 -6.68 12.01 14.11
N THR A 5 -7.37 11.20 14.92
CA THR A 5 -7.86 9.89 14.47
C THR A 5 -9.06 10.01 13.52
N ILE A 6 -9.38 8.95 12.78
CA ILE A 6 -10.61 8.90 11.99
C ILE A 6 -11.85 8.95 12.88
N ASP A 7 -11.82 8.33 14.06
CA ASP A 7 -12.89 8.42 15.06
C ASP A 7 -13.15 9.88 15.48
N GLU A 8 -12.11 10.61 15.89
CA GLU A 8 -12.21 12.03 16.25
C GLU A 8 -12.69 12.89 15.08
N ALA A 9 -12.18 12.64 13.88
CA ALA A 9 -12.55 13.38 12.67
C ALA A 9 -14.04 13.21 12.34
N MET A 10 -14.56 11.99 12.43
CA MET A 10 -15.95 11.69 12.10
C MET A 10 -16.92 12.12 13.20
N GLN A 11 -16.54 12.01 14.47
CA GLN A 11 -17.34 12.58 15.57
C GLN A 11 -17.48 14.10 15.44
N LYS A 12 -16.40 14.81 15.09
CA LYS A 12 -16.45 16.26 14.80
C LYS A 12 -17.36 16.58 13.62
N ALA A 13 -17.47 15.68 12.64
CA ALA A 13 -18.41 15.76 11.53
C ALA A 13 -19.83 15.25 11.88
N SER A 14 -20.15 15.04 13.16
CA SER A 14 -21.46 14.64 13.68
C SER A 14 -21.90 13.22 13.29
N PHE A 15 -20.98 12.34 12.90
CA PHE A 15 -21.29 10.91 12.76
C PHE A 15 -21.46 10.26 14.14
N SER A 16 -22.42 9.34 14.27
CA SER A 16 -22.66 8.64 15.52
C SER A 16 -21.56 7.60 15.80
N HIS A 17 -21.27 7.37 17.09
CA HIS A 17 -20.33 6.33 17.51
C HIS A 17 -20.75 4.93 17.00
N LYS A 18 -22.07 4.68 16.90
CA LYS A 18 -22.62 3.46 16.32
C LYS A 18 -22.20 3.29 14.85
N PHE A 19 -22.35 4.34 14.04
CA PHE A 19 -21.92 4.29 12.64
C PHE A 19 -20.41 4.06 12.51
N ILE A 20 -19.61 4.73 13.35
CA ILE A 20 -18.15 4.56 13.36
C ILE A 20 -17.78 3.12 13.71
N ASN A 21 -18.40 2.54 14.74
CA ASN A 21 -18.09 1.18 15.18
C ASN A 21 -18.62 0.10 14.24
N GLU A 22 -19.79 0.28 13.64
CA GLU A 22 -20.47 -0.76 12.86
C GLU A 22 -20.18 -0.66 11.34
N MET A 23 -19.75 0.50 10.83
CA MET A 23 -19.50 0.70 9.40
C MET A 23 -18.05 1.08 9.09
N VAL A 24 -17.47 2.00 9.86
CA VAL A 24 -16.12 2.51 9.61
C VAL A 24 -15.09 1.50 10.09
N CYS A 25 -15.17 1.06 11.35
CA CYS A 25 -14.23 0.11 11.95
C CYS A 25 -14.07 -1.19 11.12
N PRO A 26 -15.14 -1.84 10.62
CA PRO A 26 -14.97 -3.04 9.82
C PRO A 26 -14.26 -2.79 8.48
N THR A 27 -14.52 -1.64 7.85
CA THR A 27 -13.80 -1.22 6.63
C THR A 27 -12.32 -0.98 6.91
N MET A 28 -12.00 -0.30 8.03
CA MET A 28 -10.62 -0.08 8.47
C MET A 28 -9.89 -1.38 8.73
N ARG A 29 -10.54 -2.34 9.39
CA ARG A 29 -9.94 -3.64 9.73
C ARG A 29 -9.70 -4.50 8.49
N ASP A 30 -10.60 -4.47 7.50
CA ASP A 30 -10.41 -5.21 6.26
C ASP A 30 -9.25 -4.66 5.42
N ASN A 31 -9.18 -3.33 5.26
CA ASN A 31 -8.18 -2.67 4.43
C ASN A 31 -6.81 -2.54 5.11
N PHE A 32 -6.82 -2.17 6.39
CA PHE A 32 -5.63 -1.77 7.16
C PHE A 32 -5.41 -2.58 8.43
N GLY A 33 -6.19 -3.62 8.74
CA GLY A 33 -5.95 -4.48 9.91
C GLY A 33 -5.90 -3.75 11.26
N GLN A 34 -6.34 -2.49 11.29
CA GLN A 34 -6.32 -1.55 12.39
C GLN A 34 -7.73 -0.97 12.56
N GLY A 35 -8.08 -0.59 13.79
CA GLY A 35 -9.36 0.04 14.11
C GLY A 35 -9.41 1.53 13.74
N VAL A 36 -10.32 2.25 14.38
CA VAL A 36 -10.61 3.67 14.08
C VAL A 36 -9.69 4.67 14.79
N ASN A 37 -8.71 4.18 15.55
CA ASN A 37 -7.75 5.00 16.27
C ASN A 37 -6.52 5.40 15.43
N ILE A 38 -6.60 5.25 14.11
CA ILE A 38 -5.53 5.62 13.17
C ILE A 38 -5.80 6.97 12.52
N ASN A 39 -4.78 7.51 11.84
CA ASN A 39 -4.80 8.80 11.17
C ASN A 39 -6.08 9.01 10.32
N GLY A 40 -6.74 10.15 10.50
CA GLY A 40 -8.00 10.46 9.82
C GLY A 40 -7.92 10.44 8.29
N PHE A 41 -6.78 10.79 7.70
CA PHE A 41 -6.60 10.72 6.25
C PHE A 41 -6.50 9.28 5.75
N VAL A 42 -5.78 8.41 6.48
CA VAL A 42 -5.76 6.95 6.22
C VAL A 42 -7.18 6.38 6.30
N GLY A 43 -7.95 6.83 7.30
CA GLY A 43 -9.36 6.51 7.42
C GLY A 43 -10.19 6.89 6.19
N ALA A 44 -10.02 8.11 5.69
CA ALA A 44 -10.71 8.57 4.49
C ALA A 44 -10.32 7.74 3.25
N VAL A 45 -9.03 7.42 3.08
CA VAL A 45 -8.55 6.56 1.98
C VAL A 45 -9.14 5.14 2.07
N SER A 46 -9.21 4.57 3.28
CA SER A 46 -9.87 3.28 3.51
C SER A 46 -11.34 3.29 3.09
N LEU A 47 -12.08 4.32 3.52
CA LEU A 47 -13.50 4.46 3.21
C LEU A 47 -13.77 4.72 1.73
N ALA A 48 -12.86 5.40 1.02
CA ALA A 48 -12.95 5.55 -0.43
C ALA A 48 -12.96 4.19 -1.15
N GLY A 49 -12.23 3.20 -0.62
CA GLY A 49 -12.22 1.82 -1.09
C GLY A 49 -13.49 1.02 -0.78
N ALA A 50 -14.41 1.54 0.03
CA ALA A 50 -15.72 0.94 0.28
C ALA A 50 -16.84 1.58 -0.58
N GLY A 51 -16.51 2.60 -1.38
CA GLY A 51 -17.46 3.26 -2.28
C GLY A 51 -17.86 2.39 -3.48
N SER A 52 -18.97 2.76 -4.12
CA SER A 52 -19.37 2.19 -5.42
C SER A 52 -18.48 2.73 -6.55
N GLY A 53 -18.41 2.00 -7.67
CA GLY A 53 -17.69 2.46 -8.87
C GLY A 53 -16.23 2.02 -8.96
N LEU A 54 -15.80 1.13 -8.06
CA LEU A 54 -14.50 0.47 -8.16
C LEU A 54 -14.42 -0.35 -9.45
N TRP A 55 -13.23 -0.39 -10.03
CA TRP A 55 -12.96 -1.09 -11.26
C TRP A 55 -11.67 -1.91 -11.15
N SER A 56 -11.49 -2.80 -12.13
CA SER A 56 -10.34 -3.67 -12.22
C SER A 56 -9.89 -3.74 -13.67
N VAL A 57 -8.58 -3.82 -13.90
CA VAL A 57 -8.03 -4.03 -15.24
C VAL A 57 -8.50 -5.38 -15.77
N LYS A 58 -8.95 -5.42 -17.04
CA LYS A 58 -9.28 -6.70 -17.71
C LYS A 58 -8.07 -7.64 -17.66
N GLY A 59 -8.25 -8.87 -17.19
CA GLY A 59 -7.14 -9.81 -16.92
C GLY A 59 -6.49 -9.67 -15.53
N GLY A 60 -6.94 -8.69 -14.74
CA GLY A 60 -6.59 -8.48 -13.33
C GLY A 60 -5.57 -7.37 -13.09
N ASN A 61 -5.63 -6.76 -11.89
CA ASN A 61 -4.77 -5.64 -11.50
C ASN A 61 -3.27 -5.97 -11.46
N LYS A 62 -2.90 -7.25 -11.47
CA LYS A 62 -1.51 -7.69 -11.65
C LYS A 62 -0.86 -7.12 -12.93
N LEU A 63 -1.67 -6.78 -13.93
CA LEU A 63 -1.21 -6.24 -15.21
C LEU A 63 -0.84 -4.76 -15.14
N VAL A 64 -1.22 -4.03 -14.08
CA VAL A 64 -0.92 -2.59 -13.95
C VAL A 64 0.58 -2.36 -13.97
N CYS A 65 1.34 -3.01 -13.08
CA CYS A 65 2.79 -2.82 -13.00
C CYS A 65 3.51 -3.29 -14.28
N THR A 66 3.10 -4.43 -14.85
CA THR A 66 3.67 -4.94 -16.10
C THR A 66 3.41 -3.98 -17.27
N GLY A 67 2.19 -3.44 -17.37
CA GLY A 67 1.84 -2.46 -18.40
C GLY A 67 2.62 -1.16 -18.25
N LEU A 68 2.83 -0.68 -17.03
CA LEU A 68 3.63 0.53 -16.74
C LEU A 68 5.10 0.35 -17.12
N ILE A 69 5.71 -0.80 -16.79
CA ILE A 69 7.10 -1.12 -17.17
C ILE A 69 7.23 -1.17 -18.71
N TYR A 70 6.27 -1.81 -19.39
CA TYR A 70 6.27 -1.85 -20.84
C TYR A 70 6.12 -0.46 -21.47
N ALA A 71 5.19 0.35 -20.96
CA ALA A 71 4.91 1.68 -21.48
C ALA A 71 6.05 2.69 -21.24
N SER A 72 6.76 2.58 -20.10
CA SER A 72 7.85 3.49 -19.75
C SER A 72 9.08 3.31 -20.64
N LYS A 73 9.21 2.16 -21.30
CA LYS A 73 10.43 1.76 -22.04
C LYS A 73 11.69 1.80 -21.18
N ALA A 74 11.54 1.74 -19.85
CA ALA A 74 12.65 1.73 -18.94
C ALA A 74 13.43 0.42 -19.06
N GLU A 75 14.75 0.49 -18.88
CA GLU A 75 15.55 -0.70 -18.69
C GLU A 75 15.22 -1.34 -17.34
N PHE A 76 14.72 -2.57 -17.36
CA PHE A 76 14.42 -3.31 -16.15
C PHE A 76 15.59 -4.21 -15.75
N ILE A 77 16.25 -3.86 -14.66
CA ILE A 77 17.33 -4.66 -14.08
C ILE A 77 16.75 -5.49 -12.93
N SER A 78 16.71 -6.81 -13.11
CA SER A 78 16.27 -7.74 -12.06
C SER A 78 17.37 -7.94 -11.03
N GLY A 79 17.33 -7.20 -9.93
CA GLY A 79 18.29 -7.32 -8.83
C GLY A 79 17.83 -6.63 -7.54
N THR A 80 18.62 -6.81 -6.48
CA THR A 80 18.38 -6.19 -5.17
C THR A 80 19.42 -5.10 -4.93
N VAL A 81 18.98 -3.85 -4.73
CA VAL A 81 19.87 -2.76 -4.34
C VAL A 81 20.45 -3.02 -2.95
N LEU A 82 21.78 -2.93 -2.84
CA LEU A 82 22.54 -3.17 -1.61
C LEU A 82 23.01 -1.86 -0.97
N SER A 83 23.49 -0.91 -1.77
CA SER A 83 23.95 0.38 -1.25
C SER A 83 23.84 1.50 -2.26
N ILE A 84 23.69 2.71 -1.73
CA ILE A 84 23.75 3.96 -2.48
C ILE A 84 24.87 4.79 -1.85
N GLU A 85 25.71 5.41 -2.67
CA GLU A 85 26.82 6.25 -2.24
C GLU A 85 26.96 7.48 -3.17
N PRO A 86 27.06 8.71 -2.63
CA PRO A 86 27.37 9.86 -3.45
C PRO A 86 28.84 9.80 -3.91
N LYS A 87 29.06 10.09 -5.19
CA LYS A 87 30.38 10.17 -5.82
C LYS A 87 30.52 11.52 -6.51
N THR A 88 31.64 12.18 -6.27
CA THR A 88 31.97 13.43 -6.96
C THR A 88 32.90 13.12 -8.12
N ARG A 89 32.46 13.41 -9.35
CA ARG A 89 33.29 13.27 -10.54
C ARG A 89 33.86 14.64 -10.94
N PRO A 90 35.19 14.80 -10.97
CA PRO A 90 35.81 16.01 -11.50
C PRO A 90 35.47 16.17 -12.99
N ARG A 91 35.11 17.39 -13.40
CA ARG A 91 35.03 17.76 -14.82
C ARG A 91 36.31 18.50 -15.23
N SER A 92 36.70 18.35 -16.49
CA SER A 92 37.85 19.08 -17.06
C SER A 92 37.59 20.58 -17.16
N THR A 93 36.33 20.99 -17.27
CA THR A 93 35.87 22.39 -17.22
C THR A 93 34.52 22.45 -16.48
N GLY A 94 34.35 23.46 -15.61
CA GLY A 94 33.14 23.67 -14.80
C GLY A 94 33.14 22.95 -13.45
N ASP A 95 32.00 23.05 -12.76
CA ASP A 95 31.83 22.47 -11.42
C ASP A 95 31.83 20.93 -11.45
N PRO A 96 32.36 20.29 -10.38
CA PRO A 96 32.31 18.85 -10.26
C PRO A 96 30.86 18.36 -10.20
N VAL A 97 30.60 17.19 -10.80
CA VAL A 97 29.25 16.59 -10.83
C VAL A 97 29.12 15.62 -9.69
N LYS A 98 28.05 15.76 -8.91
CA LYS A 98 27.61 14.74 -7.97
C LYS A 98 26.81 13.68 -8.73
N LEU A 99 27.21 12.42 -8.55
CA LEU A 99 26.53 11.25 -9.06
C LEU A 99 26.25 10.31 -7.88
N TYR A 100 25.36 9.36 -8.08
CA TYR A 100 25.07 8.30 -7.13
C TYR A 100 25.53 6.97 -7.68
N GLN A 101 26.49 6.34 -7.00
CA GLN A 101 26.81 4.94 -7.24
C GLN A 101 25.74 4.09 -6.57
N VAL A 102 25.02 3.29 -7.37
CA VAL A 102 24.07 2.30 -6.88
C VAL A 102 24.68 0.92 -7.07
N THR A 103 24.94 0.23 -5.96
CA THR A 103 25.43 -1.15 -5.96
C THR A 103 24.25 -2.08 -5.76
N TYR A 104 24.12 -3.09 -6.60
CA TYR A 104 23.02 -4.04 -6.57
C TYR A 104 23.49 -5.47 -6.89
N ASN A 105 22.76 -6.46 -6.39
CA ASN A 105 23.04 -7.86 -6.64
C ASN A 105 22.07 -8.42 -7.68
N THR A 106 22.63 -9.04 -8.72
CA THR A 106 21.87 -9.72 -9.78
C THR A 106 22.16 -11.23 -9.75
N THR A 107 21.52 -11.99 -10.64
CA THR A 107 21.86 -13.41 -10.82
C THR A 107 23.29 -13.64 -11.32
N ALA A 108 23.91 -12.63 -11.94
CA ALA A 108 25.31 -12.68 -12.39
C ALA A 108 26.31 -12.26 -11.29
N GLY A 109 25.82 -11.79 -10.13
CA GLY A 109 26.64 -11.31 -9.02
C GLY A 109 26.43 -9.82 -8.72
N VAL A 110 27.28 -9.32 -7.82
CA VAL A 110 27.26 -7.93 -7.36
C VAL A 110 27.88 -7.03 -8.43
N THR A 111 27.14 -5.98 -8.81
CA THR A 111 27.59 -4.97 -9.76
C THR A 111 27.04 -3.60 -9.33
N GLY A 112 27.28 -2.55 -10.11
CA GLY A 112 26.68 -1.25 -9.87
C GLY A 112 26.98 -0.23 -10.97
N ASP A 113 26.15 0.79 -11.01
CA ASP A 113 26.23 1.89 -11.99
C ASP A 113 26.08 3.25 -11.30
N THR A 114 26.41 4.31 -12.04
CA THR A 114 26.29 5.69 -11.58
C THR A 114 25.09 6.38 -12.22
N TYR A 115 24.32 7.09 -11.41
CA TYR A 115 23.12 7.82 -11.84
C TYR A 115 23.19 9.28 -11.37
N ASP A 116 22.67 10.20 -12.16
CA ASP A 116 22.54 11.60 -11.76
C ASP A 116 21.41 11.80 -10.72
N ILE A 117 20.27 11.12 -10.93
CA ILE A 117 19.10 11.18 -10.05
C ILE A 117 18.73 9.78 -9.60
N VAL A 118 18.47 9.60 -8.31
CA VAL A 118 18.00 8.34 -7.75
C VAL A 118 16.66 8.54 -7.08
N ILE A 119 15.68 7.71 -7.46
CA ILE A 119 14.33 7.71 -6.89
C ILE A 119 14.09 6.37 -6.22
N ILE A 120 13.82 6.41 -4.92
CA ILE A 120 13.61 5.23 -4.09
C ILE A 120 12.10 5.02 -3.90
N ALA A 121 11.60 3.95 -4.51
CA ALA A 121 10.25 3.45 -4.33
C ALA A 121 10.17 2.25 -3.36
N ALA A 122 11.30 1.74 -2.87
CA ALA A 122 11.32 0.68 -1.87
C ALA A 122 11.06 1.26 -0.46
N PRO A 123 10.27 0.60 0.40
CA PRO A 123 10.10 1.02 1.78
C PRO A 123 11.42 0.97 2.54
N LEU A 124 11.91 2.12 3.03
CA LEU A 124 13.22 2.23 3.70
C LEU A 124 13.25 1.71 5.15
N ASN A 125 12.27 0.88 5.52
CA ASN A 125 12.35 0.09 6.74
C ASN A 125 13.32 -1.07 6.52
N ARG A 126 14.29 -1.26 7.43
CA ARG A 126 15.33 -2.31 7.30
C ARG A 126 14.79 -3.74 7.16
N ARG A 127 13.58 -4.02 7.66
CA ARG A 127 12.92 -5.33 7.48
C ARG A 127 12.37 -5.54 6.06
N MET A 128 12.19 -4.46 5.30
CA MET A 128 11.63 -4.47 3.95
C MET A 128 12.69 -4.24 2.88
N ALA A 129 13.53 -3.22 3.06
CA ALA A 129 14.67 -2.93 2.19
C ALA A 129 15.90 -2.64 3.02
N ASN A 130 16.93 -3.47 2.86
CA ASN A 130 18.19 -3.32 3.57
C ASN A 130 19.23 -2.61 2.68
N ILE A 131 18.92 -1.36 2.31
CA ILE A 131 19.81 -0.51 1.50
C ILE A 131 20.72 0.28 2.43
N THR A 132 22.03 0.11 2.28
CA THR A 132 23.03 0.86 3.04
C THR A 132 23.34 2.19 2.35
N PHE A 133 23.09 3.30 3.02
CA PHE A 133 23.51 4.64 2.58
C PHE A 133 24.92 4.92 3.09
N LYS A 134 25.88 5.06 2.17
CA LYS A 134 27.30 5.25 2.50
C LYS A 134 27.71 6.71 2.27
N ASN A 135 28.53 7.27 3.16
CA ASN A 135 29.20 8.56 2.96
C ASN A 135 28.26 9.74 2.64
N PHE A 136 27.04 9.74 3.20
CA PHE A 136 26.10 10.86 3.09
C PHE A 136 26.37 11.90 4.17
N ASP A 137 26.36 13.17 3.77
CA ASP A 137 26.41 14.32 4.67
C ASP A 137 25.35 15.36 4.22
N PRO A 138 24.29 15.60 5.03
CA PRO A 138 23.98 14.90 6.28
C PRO A 138 23.60 13.43 6.04
N PRO A 139 23.66 12.56 7.09
CA PRO A 139 23.21 11.17 6.98
C PRO A 139 21.75 11.06 6.56
N VAL A 140 21.43 10.02 5.77
CA VAL A 140 20.04 9.71 5.42
C VAL A 140 19.29 9.26 6.69
N PRO A 141 18.09 9.80 6.99
CA PRO A 141 17.31 9.41 8.16
C PRO A 141 16.99 7.92 8.19
N GLU A 142 16.93 7.33 9.39
CA GLU A 142 16.45 5.97 9.58
C GLU A 142 14.92 5.93 9.73
N PHE A 143 14.28 4.98 9.06
CA PHE A 143 12.84 4.76 9.12
C PHE A 143 12.55 3.45 9.85
N SER A 144 12.17 3.54 11.12
CA SER A 144 12.03 2.37 12.00
C SER A 144 10.58 1.97 12.30
N SER A 145 9.57 2.74 11.87
CA SER A 145 8.19 2.41 12.23
C SER A 145 7.79 1.02 11.74
N PRO A 146 7.11 0.25 12.60
CA PRO A 146 6.75 -1.11 12.28
C PRO A 146 5.76 -1.12 11.12
N TYR A 147 5.86 -2.16 10.29
CA TYR A 147 4.83 -2.46 9.30
C TYR A 147 3.91 -3.53 9.86
N HIS A 148 2.64 -3.41 9.50
CA HIS A 148 1.66 -4.44 9.78
C HIS A 148 1.83 -5.62 8.84
N GLN A 149 1.99 -6.80 9.45
CA GLN A 149 1.79 -8.04 8.75
C GLN A 149 0.30 -8.20 8.44
N THR A 150 0.00 -8.51 7.18
CA THR A 150 -1.29 -9.02 6.75
C THR A 150 -1.09 -10.40 6.16
N VAL A 151 -1.97 -11.32 6.53
CA VAL A 151 -2.08 -12.63 5.91
C VAL A 151 -3.37 -12.68 5.11
N VAL A 152 -3.23 -13.04 3.83
CA VAL A 152 -4.35 -13.38 2.98
C VAL A 152 -4.36 -14.88 2.75
N THR A 153 -5.45 -15.51 3.15
CA THR A 153 -5.70 -16.93 2.91
C THR A 153 -6.81 -17.06 1.87
N LEU A 154 -6.45 -17.55 0.68
CA LEU A 154 -7.39 -17.90 -0.37
C LEU A 154 -7.81 -19.36 -0.20
N VAL A 155 -9.10 -19.62 -0.05
CA VAL A 155 -9.66 -20.96 0.18
C VAL A 155 -10.67 -21.25 -0.92
N HIS A 156 -10.46 -22.33 -1.68
CA HIS A 156 -11.51 -22.88 -2.53
C HIS A 156 -12.32 -23.89 -1.70
N GLY A 157 -13.53 -23.51 -1.29
CA GLY A 157 -14.33 -24.33 -0.38
C GLY A 157 -15.72 -23.78 -0.09
N ARG A 158 -16.38 -24.44 0.87
CA ARG A 158 -17.72 -24.13 1.38
C ARG A 158 -17.63 -23.54 2.78
N ILE A 159 -18.27 -22.39 2.98
CA ILE A 159 -18.38 -21.73 4.28
C ILE A 159 -19.16 -22.63 5.25
N ASN A 160 -18.68 -22.70 6.49
CA ASN A 160 -19.42 -23.28 7.60
C ASN A 160 -20.42 -22.25 8.13
N ALA A 161 -21.65 -22.27 7.59
CA ALA A 161 -22.70 -21.32 7.97
C ALA A 161 -23.02 -21.34 9.48
N SER A 162 -22.89 -22.50 10.13
CA SER A 162 -23.18 -22.67 11.56
C SER A 162 -22.20 -21.92 12.46
N PHE A 163 -20.95 -21.73 12.02
CA PHE A 163 -20.00 -20.86 12.73
C PHE A 163 -20.49 -19.40 12.81
N PHE A 164 -21.26 -18.97 11.82
CA PHE A 164 -21.86 -17.63 11.77
C PHE A 164 -23.28 -17.58 12.35
N GLY A 165 -23.70 -18.62 13.09
CA GLY A 165 -25.00 -18.67 13.75
C GLY A 165 -26.18 -19.13 12.88
N TYR A 166 -25.91 -19.60 11.66
CA TYR A 166 -26.96 -20.10 10.75
C TYR A 166 -27.14 -21.61 10.90
N GLN A 167 -28.31 -22.02 11.41
CA GLN A 167 -28.65 -23.43 11.60
C GLN A 167 -28.92 -24.14 10.26
N ASP A 168 -29.63 -23.46 9.35
CA ASP A 168 -29.81 -23.93 7.98
C ASP A 168 -28.81 -23.20 7.06
N PRO A 169 -27.78 -23.88 6.53
CA PRO A 169 -26.85 -23.29 5.56
C PRO A 169 -27.55 -22.70 4.35
N SER A 170 -28.74 -23.24 4.01
CA SER A 170 -29.55 -22.75 2.91
C SER A 170 -30.11 -21.35 3.14
N THR A 171 -30.01 -20.78 4.33
CA THR A 171 -30.41 -19.39 4.63
C THR A 171 -29.25 -18.39 4.65
N PHE A 172 -28.00 -18.88 4.61
CA PHE A 172 -26.83 -18.02 4.52
C PHE A 172 -26.78 -17.34 3.15
N ARG A 173 -26.65 -16.01 3.10
CA ARG A 173 -26.73 -15.21 1.85
C ARG A 173 -25.58 -14.20 1.68
N PHE A 174 -24.64 -14.14 2.61
CA PHE A 174 -23.60 -13.11 2.57
C PHE A 174 -22.43 -13.53 1.67
N GLY A 175 -22.02 -12.60 0.80
CA GLY A 175 -20.78 -12.72 0.02
C GLY A 175 -19.55 -12.18 0.74
N ALA A 176 -19.74 -11.44 1.84
CA ALA A 176 -18.65 -10.90 2.66
C ALA A 176 -19.10 -10.75 4.11
N ILE A 177 -18.14 -10.88 5.03
CA ILE A 177 -18.30 -10.69 6.47
C ILE A 177 -17.12 -9.87 6.95
N PHE A 178 -17.39 -8.74 7.59
CA PHE A 178 -16.38 -7.87 8.19
C PHE A 178 -16.51 -7.90 9.72
N THR A 179 -15.42 -7.60 10.42
CA THR A 179 -15.38 -7.65 11.89
C THR A 179 -15.29 -6.27 12.50
N THR A 180 -15.92 -6.06 13.65
CA THR A 180 -15.64 -4.90 14.50
C THR A 180 -14.37 -5.14 15.33
N GLU A 181 -13.95 -4.13 16.08
CA GLU A 181 -12.81 -4.26 16.98
C GLU A 181 -13.12 -5.28 18.09
N ASN A 182 -12.48 -6.45 18.01
CA ASN A 182 -12.49 -7.46 19.05
C ASN A 182 -11.15 -8.22 18.99
N PRO A 183 -10.34 -8.21 20.08
CA PRO A 183 -9.04 -8.87 20.10
C PRO A 183 -9.11 -10.39 20.07
N GLU A 184 -10.26 -10.99 20.39
CA GLU A 184 -10.48 -12.45 20.37
C GLU A 184 -10.72 -12.98 18.95
N LEU A 185 -11.01 -12.11 17.99
CA LEU A 185 -11.24 -12.50 16.61
C LEU A 185 -9.91 -12.80 15.90
N PHE A 186 -9.84 -13.99 15.31
CA PHE A 186 -8.67 -14.45 14.56
C PHE A 186 -8.67 -14.02 13.08
N ILE A 187 -9.73 -13.35 12.62
CA ILE A 187 -9.85 -12.76 11.29
C ILE A 187 -10.20 -11.28 11.40
N ASN A 188 -9.83 -10.52 10.37
CA ASN A 188 -10.27 -9.14 10.17
C ASN A 188 -11.54 -9.09 9.31
N GLY A 189 -11.67 -10.02 8.35
CA GLY A 189 -12.78 -10.10 7.42
C GLY A 189 -12.61 -11.27 6.46
N LEU A 190 -13.67 -11.62 5.75
CA LEU A 190 -13.65 -12.57 4.65
C LEU A 190 -14.65 -12.20 3.57
N GLY A 191 -14.31 -12.50 2.33
CA GLY A 191 -15.17 -12.22 1.18
C GLY A 191 -14.98 -13.22 0.06
N MET A 192 -16.06 -13.50 -0.65
CA MET A 192 -16.03 -14.29 -1.87
C MET A 192 -15.33 -13.50 -2.98
N VAL A 193 -14.47 -14.18 -3.74
CA VAL A 193 -13.71 -13.60 -4.84
C VAL A 193 -14.32 -14.04 -6.16
N SER A 194 -14.72 -13.06 -6.97
CA SER A 194 -15.24 -13.29 -8.31
C SER A 194 -14.14 -13.11 -9.37
N PRO A 195 -14.18 -13.87 -10.48
CA PRO A 195 -13.29 -13.64 -11.61
C PRO A 195 -13.49 -12.24 -12.19
N VAL A 196 -12.38 -11.57 -12.51
CA VAL A 196 -12.36 -10.20 -13.05
C VAL A 196 -13.18 -10.05 -14.35
N GLU A 197 -13.23 -11.10 -15.17
CA GLU A 197 -13.90 -11.08 -16.47
C GLU A 197 -15.37 -11.49 -16.44
N LYS A 198 -15.85 -12.08 -15.33
CA LYS A 198 -17.25 -12.51 -15.17
C LYS A 198 -18.05 -11.49 -14.37
N LYS A 199 -18.19 -10.27 -14.91
CA LYS A 199 -19.16 -9.30 -14.40
C LYS A 199 -20.54 -9.68 -14.93
N GLY A 200 -21.36 -10.36 -14.13
CA GLY A 200 -22.70 -10.78 -14.53
C GLY A 200 -23.28 -12.01 -13.82
N GLU A 201 -22.49 -12.73 -13.01
CA GLU A 201 -22.99 -13.78 -12.12
C GLU A 201 -23.01 -13.33 -10.63
N GLU A 202 -23.18 -12.03 -10.40
CA GLU A 202 -23.47 -11.49 -9.07
C GLU A 202 -24.84 -12.04 -8.62
N GLY A 203 -24.84 -13.11 -7.82
CA GLY A 203 -26.07 -13.70 -7.29
C GLY A 203 -26.17 -15.23 -7.32
N LYS A 204 -25.16 -15.97 -7.82
CA LYS A 204 -25.16 -17.44 -7.59
C LYS A 204 -24.92 -17.72 -6.11
N LEU A 205 -25.89 -18.43 -5.52
CA LEU A 205 -26.06 -18.69 -4.09
C LEU A 205 -24.78 -19.23 -3.41
N PRO A 206 -24.48 -18.83 -2.15
CA PRO A 206 -23.27 -19.20 -1.40
C PRO A 206 -23.19 -20.67 -0.94
N LEU A 207 -24.05 -21.54 -1.50
CA LEU A 207 -24.11 -22.97 -1.16
C LEU A 207 -23.17 -23.84 -2.00
N GLN A 208 -22.62 -23.30 -3.08
CA GLN A 208 -21.63 -23.98 -3.92
C GLN A 208 -20.21 -23.61 -3.50
N SER A 209 -19.25 -24.51 -3.76
CA SER A 209 -17.84 -24.23 -3.51
C SER A 209 -17.43 -22.95 -4.24
N ALA A 210 -16.76 -22.04 -3.54
CA ALA A 210 -16.33 -20.75 -4.07
C ALA A 210 -14.90 -20.45 -3.60
N VAL A 211 -14.28 -19.44 -4.21
CA VAL A 211 -12.99 -18.92 -3.72
C VAL A 211 -13.28 -17.83 -2.70
N TRP A 212 -12.86 -18.05 -1.47
CA TRP A 212 -12.96 -17.11 -0.37
C TRP A 212 -11.58 -16.51 -0.08
N LYS A 213 -11.54 -15.22 0.16
CA LYS A 213 -10.37 -14.49 0.65
C LYS A 213 -10.61 -14.15 2.10
N VAL A 214 -9.71 -14.62 2.97
CA VAL A 214 -9.76 -14.34 4.41
C VAL A 214 -8.56 -13.49 4.77
N PHE A 215 -8.82 -12.36 5.44
CA PHE A 215 -7.79 -11.51 6.02
C PHE A 215 -7.60 -11.83 7.50
N SER A 216 -6.35 -12.00 7.92
CA SER A 216 -5.99 -12.27 9.31
C SER A 216 -4.62 -11.67 9.65
N LYS A 217 -4.34 -11.51 10.95
CA LYS A 217 -3.03 -11.05 11.44
C LYS A 217 -1.96 -12.14 11.27
N GLU A 218 -2.35 -13.39 11.53
CA GLU A 218 -1.49 -14.56 11.45
C GLU A 218 -2.04 -15.61 10.47
N VAL A 219 -1.21 -16.59 10.13
CA VAL A 219 -1.66 -17.74 9.33
C VAL A 219 -2.72 -18.51 10.10
N LEU A 220 -3.85 -18.77 9.44
CA LEU A 220 -4.92 -19.54 10.03
C LEU A 220 -4.47 -20.97 10.33
N THR A 221 -4.73 -21.44 11.54
CA THR A 221 -4.50 -22.84 11.90
C THR A 221 -5.51 -23.74 11.19
N LYS A 222 -5.25 -25.05 11.18
CA LYS A 222 -6.18 -26.02 10.62
C LYS A 222 -7.53 -25.98 11.34
N GLU A 223 -7.51 -25.78 12.65
CA GLU A 223 -8.70 -25.67 13.50
C GLU A 223 -9.50 -24.41 13.11
N GLN A 224 -8.83 -23.27 12.96
CA GLN A 224 -9.46 -22.02 12.50
C GLN A 224 -10.06 -22.14 11.09
N LEU A 225 -9.36 -22.83 10.19
CA LEU A 225 -9.89 -23.13 8.85
C LEU A 225 -11.14 -24.02 8.91
N ASN A 226 -11.13 -25.05 9.75
CA ASN A 226 -12.28 -25.94 9.95
C ASN A 226 -13.45 -25.26 10.66
N LEU A 227 -13.20 -24.22 11.46
CA LEU A 227 -14.26 -23.37 11.99
C LEU A 227 -14.93 -22.58 10.86
N LEU A 228 -14.14 -21.96 9.98
CA LEU A 228 -14.66 -21.12 8.90
C LEU A 228 -15.27 -21.92 7.74
N PHE A 229 -14.74 -23.10 7.42
CA PHE A 229 -15.11 -23.86 6.24
C PHE A 229 -15.52 -25.29 6.60
N SER A 230 -16.69 -25.72 6.11
CA SER A 230 -17.16 -27.09 6.30
C SER A 230 -16.38 -28.10 5.44
N SER A 231 -15.84 -27.63 4.33
CA SER A 231 -15.01 -28.40 3.38
C SER A 231 -14.23 -27.46 2.48
N TYR A 232 -13.01 -27.81 2.11
CA TYR A 232 -12.21 -27.06 1.14
C TYR A 232 -11.28 -27.98 0.34
N ASP A 233 -11.04 -27.64 -0.92
CA ASP A 233 -10.20 -28.41 -1.84
C ASP A 233 -8.77 -27.88 -1.89
N SER A 234 -8.60 -26.56 -1.72
CA SER A 234 -7.28 -25.93 -1.78
C SER A 234 -7.20 -24.68 -0.92
N VAL A 235 -6.01 -24.42 -0.40
CA VAL A 235 -5.68 -23.26 0.42
C VAL A 235 -4.39 -22.66 -0.11
N LYS A 236 -4.39 -21.36 -0.39
CA LYS A 236 -3.21 -20.59 -0.78
C LYS A 236 -3.02 -19.42 0.17
N VAL A 237 -1.89 -19.42 0.87
CA VAL A 237 -1.55 -18.38 1.85
C VAL A 237 -0.54 -17.42 1.24
N LYS A 238 -0.76 -16.13 1.43
CA LYS A 238 0.23 -15.09 1.16
C LYS A 238 0.39 -14.22 2.40
N LYS A 239 1.63 -14.05 2.84
CA LYS A 239 2.01 -13.09 3.87
C LYS A 239 2.66 -11.89 3.20
N TRP A 240 2.40 -10.70 3.71
CA TRP A 240 3.16 -9.52 3.34
C TRP A 240 3.13 -8.48 4.48
N LEU A 241 4.14 -7.61 4.49
CA LEU A 241 4.12 -6.37 5.26
C LEU A 241 3.40 -5.33 4.39
N ALA A 242 2.17 -4.97 4.79
CA ALA A 242 1.20 -4.34 3.90
C ALA A 242 1.27 -2.82 3.91
N TYR A 243 1.41 -2.26 5.11
CA TYR A 243 1.35 -0.83 5.37
C TYR A 243 2.08 -0.53 6.69
N PRO A 244 2.56 0.70 6.89
CA PRO A 244 3.05 1.17 8.18
C PRO A 244 1.99 1.02 9.29
N HIS A 245 2.43 0.87 10.54
CA HIS A 245 1.57 1.10 11.69
C HIS A 245 1.29 2.59 11.82
N TYR A 246 0.01 2.96 11.68
CA TYR A 246 -0.41 4.35 11.82
C TYR A 246 -0.81 4.67 13.26
N SER A 247 -0.16 5.65 13.87
CA SER A 247 -0.44 6.13 15.22
C SER A 247 -0.28 7.66 15.30
N PRO A 248 -1.31 8.45 14.95
CA PRO A 248 -1.19 9.91 14.93
C PRO A 248 -0.90 10.49 16.34
N PRO A 249 -0.13 11.60 16.44
CA PRO A 249 0.54 12.30 15.35
C PRO A 249 1.85 11.61 14.94
N GLU A 250 2.01 11.34 13.64
CA GLU A 250 3.22 10.76 13.07
C GLU A 250 3.80 11.70 12.01
N PRO A 251 5.10 12.05 12.09
CA PRO A 251 5.74 12.82 11.04
C PRO A 251 5.84 11.98 9.78
N LEU A 252 5.54 12.61 8.64
CA LEU A 252 5.73 11.98 7.33
C LEU A 252 7.22 11.94 6.98
N PRO A 253 7.72 10.85 6.36
CA PRO A 253 9.05 10.83 5.81
C PRO A 253 9.29 11.96 4.80
N PRO A 254 10.50 12.54 4.76
CA PRO A 254 10.84 13.53 3.76
C PRO A 254 10.88 12.88 2.36
N ILE A 255 10.37 13.60 1.36
CA ILE A 255 10.47 13.19 -0.04
C ILE A 255 11.88 13.41 -0.58
N ILE A 256 12.58 14.46 -0.13
CA ILE A 256 13.96 14.76 -0.53
C ILE A 256 14.87 14.26 0.58
N LEU A 257 15.68 13.23 0.29
CA LEU A 257 16.69 12.72 1.22
C LEU A 257 18.02 13.45 1.06
N HIS A 258 18.37 13.77 -0.17
CA HIS A 258 19.55 14.55 -0.54
C HIS A 258 19.32 15.24 -1.89
N GLU A 259 20.26 16.06 -2.33
CA GLU A 259 20.20 16.67 -3.65
C GLU A 259 20.11 15.57 -4.73
N GLN A 260 19.02 15.55 -5.52
CA GLN A 260 18.79 14.52 -6.56
C GLN A 260 18.59 13.08 -6.03
N LEU A 261 18.35 12.91 -4.72
CA LEU A 261 17.96 11.63 -4.11
C LEU A 261 16.58 11.76 -3.47
N TYR A 262 15.59 11.05 -4.01
CA TYR A 262 14.18 11.18 -3.60
C TYR A 262 13.61 9.88 -3.04
N TYR A 263 12.77 9.96 -2.02
CA TYR A 263 12.06 8.85 -1.38
C TYR A 263 10.55 8.99 -1.58
N LEU A 264 10.04 8.44 -2.69
CA LEU A 264 8.61 8.56 -3.01
C LEU A 264 7.75 7.64 -2.15
N ASN A 265 8.30 6.50 -1.68
CA ASN A 265 7.53 5.55 -0.87
C ASN A 265 7.24 6.08 0.54
N GLY A 266 7.82 7.21 0.93
CA GLY A 266 7.40 7.95 2.12
C GLY A 266 5.90 8.26 2.14
N ILE A 267 5.25 8.34 0.97
CA ILE A 267 3.81 8.59 0.87
C ILE A 267 2.95 7.51 1.54
N GLU A 268 3.45 6.28 1.67
CA GLU A 268 2.72 5.20 2.32
C GLU A 268 2.43 5.50 3.79
N TRP A 269 3.18 6.41 4.43
CA TRP A 269 2.94 6.86 5.79
C TRP A 269 1.78 7.87 5.89
N ALA A 270 1.47 8.56 4.79
CA ALA A 270 0.28 9.38 4.71
C ALA A 270 -0.95 8.50 4.47
N ALA A 271 -0.84 7.54 3.54
CA ALA A 271 -1.75 6.42 3.36
C ALA A 271 -1.20 5.44 2.30
N SER A 272 -1.18 4.15 2.58
CA SER A 272 -0.85 3.10 1.60
C SER A 272 -2.02 2.83 0.66
N ALA A 273 -1.89 3.22 -0.61
CA ALA A 273 -2.77 2.83 -1.72
C ALA A 273 -2.03 3.02 -3.05
N MET A 274 -2.43 2.28 -4.10
CA MET A 274 -1.79 2.39 -5.42
C MET A 274 -1.91 3.81 -6.00
N GLU A 275 -3.04 4.47 -5.74
CA GLU A 275 -3.33 5.84 -6.13
C GLU A 275 -2.36 6.82 -5.45
N MET A 276 -2.07 6.60 -4.16
CA MET A 276 -1.09 7.41 -3.41
C MET A 276 0.32 7.22 -3.97
N SER A 277 0.71 5.99 -4.30
CA SER A 277 1.97 5.71 -4.98
C SER A 277 2.05 6.39 -6.35
N ALA A 278 0.96 6.42 -7.13
CA ALA A 278 0.91 7.08 -8.42
C ALA A 278 1.04 8.61 -8.31
N ILE A 279 0.39 9.22 -7.31
CA ILE A 279 0.53 10.65 -7.00
C ILE A 279 1.98 10.97 -6.66
N ALA A 280 2.59 10.21 -5.75
CA ALA A 280 3.99 10.41 -5.35
C ALA A 280 4.96 10.21 -6.53
N ALA A 281 4.74 9.20 -7.37
CA ALA A 281 5.56 8.95 -8.54
C ALA A 281 5.47 10.10 -9.56
N LYS A 282 4.27 10.63 -9.84
CA LYS A 282 4.09 11.78 -10.73
C LYS A 282 4.82 13.01 -10.20
N ASN A 283 4.66 13.31 -8.91
CA ASN A 283 5.33 14.46 -8.30
C ASN A 283 6.85 14.30 -8.27
N ALA A 284 7.37 13.12 -7.97
CA ALA A 284 8.81 12.84 -7.99
C ALA A 284 9.41 12.96 -9.41
N ALA A 285 8.68 12.50 -10.43
CA ALA A 285 9.10 12.64 -11.83
C ALA A 285 9.13 14.11 -12.27
N LEU A 286 8.12 14.91 -11.89
CA LEU A 286 8.10 16.35 -12.16
C LEU A 286 9.21 17.08 -11.42
N LEU A 287 9.43 16.75 -10.15
CA LEU A 287 10.53 17.30 -9.35
C LEU A 287 11.88 17.02 -10.00
N ALA A 288 12.13 15.76 -10.40
CA ALA A 288 13.34 15.35 -11.09
C ALA A 288 13.51 16.09 -12.42
N TYR A 289 12.45 16.21 -13.22
CA TYR A 289 12.44 16.96 -14.48
C TYR A 289 12.80 18.43 -14.27
N HIS A 290 12.13 19.12 -13.34
CA HIS A 290 12.39 20.53 -13.10
C HIS A 290 13.82 20.77 -12.59
N ARG A 291 14.33 19.90 -11.72
CA ARG A 291 15.72 19.96 -11.25
C ARG A 291 16.72 19.72 -12.37
N TRP A 292 16.45 18.75 -13.25
CA TRP A 292 17.31 18.43 -14.39
C TRP A 292 17.46 19.62 -15.36
N TYR A 293 16.37 20.34 -15.61
CA TYR A 293 16.35 21.48 -16.54
C TYR A 293 16.58 22.84 -15.85
N GLY A 294 16.89 22.88 -14.55
CA GLY A 294 17.12 24.12 -13.82
C GLY A 294 15.87 25.00 -13.61
N ASN A 295 14.67 24.43 -13.77
CA ASN A 295 13.38 25.10 -13.63
C ASN A 295 12.93 25.17 -12.15
N ALA A 296 13.77 25.73 -11.29
CA ALA A 296 13.51 25.78 -9.85
C ALA A 296 12.25 26.59 -9.49
N ASP A 297 11.89 27.59 -10.31
CA ASP A 297 10.67 28.39 -10.18
C ASP A 297 9.38 27.58 -10.35
N LYS A 298 9.46 26.37 -10.92
CA LYS A 298 8.33 25.47 -11.10
C LYS A 298 8.09 24.52 -9.94
N ILE A 299 9.03 24.46 -8.99
CA ILE A 299 8.96 23.60 -7.81
C ILE A 299 8.33 24.40 -6.67
N ASP A 300 7.39 23.78 -5.93
CA ASP A 300 6.72 24.36 -4.76
C ASP A 300 6.15 25.78 -4.99
N GLN A 301 5.52 25.97 -6.15
CA GLN A 301 4.91 27.24 -6.55
C GLN A 301 3.82 27.68 -5.55
N GLU A 302 4.07 28.74 -4.80
CA GLU A 302 3.17 29.24 -3.74
C GLU A 302 1.77 29.60 -4.26
N ASP A 303 1.66 30.16 -5.47
CA ASP A 303 0.38 30.58 -6.08
C ASP A 303 -0.28 29.51 -6.97
N LEU A 304 0.24 28.28 -7.02
CA LEU A 304 -0.24 27.26 -7.96
C LEU A 304 -1.74 26.98 -7.79
N HIS A 305 -2.22 26.94 -6.55
CA HIS A 305 -3.63 26.70 -6.26
C HIS A 305 -4.55 27.80 -6.81
N GLU A 306 -4.13 29.07 -6.74
CA GLU A 306 -4.91 30.18 -7.29
C GLU A 306 -4.87 30.18 -8.83
N LYS A 307 -3.72 29.83 -9.43
CA LYS A 307 -3.60 29.68 -10.90
C LYS A 307 -4.47 28.55 -11.45
N LEU A 308 -4.53 27.41 -10.77
CA LEU A 308 -5.33 26.26 -11.21
C LEU A 308 -6.85 26.53 -11.13
N LYS A 309 -7.31 27.39 -10.20
CA LYS A 309 -8.72 27.79 -10.13
C LYS A 309 -9.17 28.63 -11.32
N THR A 310 -8.25 29.36 -11.94
CA THR A 310 -8.54 30.21 -13.11
C THR A 310 -8.51 29.46 -14.44
N GLU A 311 -8.05 28.20 -14.45
CA GLU A 311 -7.92 27.38 -15.66
C GLU A 311 -9.00 26.27 -15.81
N LEU A 312 -9.91 26.13 -14.84
CA LEU A 312 -11.05 25.21 -14.84
C LEU A 312 -12.38 25.97 -14.94
#